data_AF-A0A3D5L512-F1
#
_entry.id   AF-A0A3D5L512-F1
#
_cell.length_a   1.000
_cell.length_b   1.000
_cell.length_c   1.000
_cell.angle_alpha   90.00
_cell.angle_beta   90.00
_cell.angle_gamma   90.00
#
_symmetry.space_group_name_H-M   'P 1'
#
loop_
_entity.id
_entity.type
_entity.pdbx_description
1 polymer ?
#
loop_
_entity_poly.entity_id
_entity_poly.type
_entity_poly.pdbx_seq_one_letter_code
_entity_poly.pdbx_strand_id
1 'polypeptide(L)' 'EEEIVIELKVAPTDMGKVIGKQGRIAKAIRSVVKAASSKMDKKVIVEIQ' A
#
# COMPACT_ATOMS: atom_id res chain seq x y z
N GLU A 1 18.71 1.85 -7.69
CA GLU A 1 17.27 1.61 -7.80
C GLU A 1 16.54 2.77 -7.14
N GLU A 2 15.65 3.45 -7.86
CA GLU A 2 14.81 4.48 -7.25
C GLU A 2 13.65 3.82 -6.49
N GLU A 3 13.59 4.05 -5.18
CA GLU A 3 12.51 3.60 -4.31
C GLU A 3 11.52 4.74 -4.11
N ILE A 4 10.24 4.50 -4.40
CA ILE A 4 9.16 5.46 -4.21
C ILE A 4 8.32 4.97 -3.04
N VAL A 5 8.26 5.76 -1.97
CA VAL A 5 7.39 5.51 -0.83
C VAL A 5 6.13 6.34 -0.97
N ILE A 6 4.98 5.68 -0.93
CA ILE A 6 3.66 6.29 -0.97
C ILE A 6 3.04 6.16 0.41
N GLU A 7 2.77 7.29 1.05
CA GLU A 7 2.07 7.35 2.32
C GLU A 7 0.55 7.48 2.11
N LEU A 8 -0.20 6.50 2.61
CA LEU A 8 -1.64 6.53 2.70
C LEU A 8 -2.05 6.95 4.11
N LYS A 9 -2.51 8.19 4.25
CA LYS A 9 -3.04 8.70 5.52
C LYS A 9 -4.49 8.31 5.69
N VAL A 10 -4.80 7.65 6.80
CA VAL A 10 -6.12 7.15 7.13
C VAL A 10 -6.53 7.71 8.49
N ALA A 11 -7.80 8.07 8.63
CA ALA A 11 -8.33 8.42 9.93
C ALA A 11 -8.19 7.23 10.90
N PRO A 12 -7.82 7.44 12.18
CA PRO A 12 -7.67 6.36 13.15
C PRO A 12 -8.92 5.48 13.27
N THR A 13 -10.10 6.06 13.09
CA THR A 13 -11.41 5.38 13.11
C THR A 13 -11.62 4.39 11.97
N ASP A 14 -10.88 4.52 10.87
CA ASP A 14 -11.01 3.68 9.67
C ASP A 14 -9.86 2.70 9.51
N MET A 15 -8.82 2.79 10.35
CA MET A 15 -7.64 1.93 10.26
C MET A 15 -7.99 0.44 10.26
N GLY A 16 -8.91 0.02 11.13
CA GLY A 16 -9.37 -1.38 11.16
C GLY A 16 -10.01 -1.85 9.85
N LYS A 17 -10.75 -0.95 9.17
CA LYS A 17 -11.38 -1.24 7.87
C LYS A 17 -10.33 -1.31 6.76
N VAL A 18 -9.34 -0.42 6.77
CA VAL A 18 -8.29 -0.35 5.74
C VAL A 18 -7.30 -1.50 5.86
N ILE A 19 -6.90 -1.87 7.08
CA ILE A 19 -6.04 -3.04 7.30
C ILE A 19 -6.81 -4.31 6.92
N GLY A 20 -8.07 -4.42 7.38
CA GLY A 20 -8.90 -5.61 7.21
C GLY A 20 -8.42 -6.78 8.07
N LYS A 21 -9.21 -7.86 8.10
CA LYS A 21 -8.87 -9.06 8.89
C LYS A 21 -7.50 -9.61 8.47
N GLN A 22 -6.56 -9.71 9.42
CA GLN A 22 -5.18 -10.15 9.19
C GLN A 22 -4.43 -9.36 8.11
N GLY A 23 -4.80 -8.10 7.86
CA GLY A 23 -4.14 -7.28 6.84
C GLY A 23 -4.54 -7.62 5.41
N ARG A 24 -5.63 -8.39 5.19
CA ARG A 24 -6.05 -8.84 3.84
C ARG A 24 -6.25 -7.67 2.88
N ILE A 25 -6.86 -6.56 3.33
CA ILE A 25 -7.16 -5.41 2.48
C ILE A 25 -5.87 -4.62 2.19
N ALA A 26 -5.08 -4.32 3.22
CA ALA A 26 -3.77 -3.69 3.05
C ALA A 26 -2.84 -4.47 2.10
N LYS A 27 -2.87 -5.81 2.17
CA LYS A 27 -2.11 -6.68 1.27
C LYS A 27 -2.59 -6.56 -0.18
N ALA A 28 -3.91 -6.50 -0.41
CA ALA A 28 -4.47 -6.33 -1.74
C ALA A 28 -4.06 -4.97 -2.36
N ILE A 29 -4.12 -3.89 -1.58
CA ILE A 29 -3.68 -2.55 -2.01
C ILE A 29 -2.21 -2.60 -2.45
N ARG A 30 -1.33 -3.16 -1.61
CA ARG A 30 0.10 -3.31 -1.92
C ARG A 30 0.35 -4.15 -3.17
N SER A 31 -0.40 -5.22 -3.37
CA SER A 31 -0.30 -6.06 -4.57
C SER A 31 -0.66 -5.30 -5.85
N VAL A 32 -1.72 -4.51 -5.84
CA VAL A 32 -2.13 -3.70 -6.99
C VAL A 32 -1.08 -2.65 -7.32
N VAL A 33 -0.56 -1.95 -6.32
CA VAL A 33 0.50 -0.94 -6.52
C VAL A 33 1.77 -1.57 -7.07
N LYS A 34 2.17 -2.73 -6.54
CA LYS A 34 3.32 -3.48 -7.05
C LYS A 34 3.12 -3.93 -8.50
N ALA A 35 1.91 -4.34 -8.87
CA ALA A 35 1.58 -4.70 -10.25
C ALA A 35 1.55 -3.49 -11.19
N ALA A 36 1.19 -2.30 -10.69
CA ALA A 36 1.26 -1.06 -11.46
C ALA A 36 2.71 -0.60 -11.67
N SER A 37 3.56 -0.75 -10.65
CA SER A 37 4.96 -0.31 -10.69
C SER A 37 5.87 -1.24 -11.49
N SER A 38 5.45 -2.48 -11.75
CA SER A 38 6.23 -3.43 -12.57
C SER A 38 6.50 -2.93 -13.99
N LYS A 39 5.67 -2.00 -14.50
CA LYS A 39 5.86 -1.37 -15.81
C LYS A 39 6.84 -0.19 -15.80
N MET A 40 7.23 0.30 -14.62
CA MET A 40 8.03 1.51 -14.47
C MET A 40 9.48 1.21 -14.04
N ASP A 41 9.86 -0.07 -13.85
CA ASP A 41 11.15 -0.49 -13.28
C ASP A 41 11.53 0.24 -11.98
N LYS A 42 10.51 0.64 -11.20
CA LYS A 42 10.67 1.32 -9.90
C LYS A 42 10.08 0.48 -8.78
N LYS A 43 10.77 0.49 -7.64
CA LYS A 43 10.29 -0.17 -6.43
C LYS A 43 9.35 0.77 -5.70
N VAL A 44 8.06 0.43 -5.64
CA VAL A 44 7.05 1.25 -4.97
C VAL A 44 6.59 0.54 -3.70
N ILE A 45 6.63 1.25 -2.57
CA ILE A 45 6.16 0.77 -1.27
C ILE A 45 5.00 1.65 -0.80
N VAL A 46 3.95 1.01 -0.27
CA VAL A 46 2.82 1.71 0.34
C VAL A 46 2.89 1.55 1.86
N GLU A 47 3.04 2.69 2.54
CA GLU A 47 2.89 2.82 3.98
C GLU A 47 1.50 3.32 4.31
N ILE A 48 0.85 2.70 5.30
CA ILE A 48 -0.49 3.08 5.74
C ILE A 48 -0.31 3.66 7.14
N GLN A 49 -0.66 4.94 7.31
CA GLN A 49 -0.55 5.70 8.56
C GLN A 49 -1.92 6.11 9.08
#